data_AF-A0A7K9E701-F1
#
_entry.id   AF-A0A7K9E701-F1
#
_cell.length_a   1.000
_cell.length_b   1.000
_cell.length_c   1.000
_cell.angle_alpha   90.00
_cell.angle_beta   90.00
_cell.angle_gamma   90.00
#
_symmetry.space_group_name_H-M   'P 1'
#
loop_
_entity.id
_entity.type
_entity.pdbx_description
1 polymer ?
#
loop_
_entity_poly.entity_id
_entity_poly.type
_entity_poly.pdbx_seq_one_letter_code
_entity_poly.pdbx_strand_id
1 'polypeptide(L)'
;GLSPAHGSLWDLQKMITKVTGKSALLYYSSYGCYCGWGGKGQPKDASDRCCQLHDSCYNSLLNYHCNAKVKGYRYGWHGGSPSCREGSWCARFSCECDRSLALCLKRNSWSYNKRYRFYRKKQCR
;
A
#
# COMPACT_ATOMS: atom_id res chain seq x y z
N GLY A 1 -19.58 16.33 15.85
CA GLY A 1 -18.35 16.48 15.05
C GLY A 1 -17.87 15.12 14.64
N LEU A 2 -18.08 14.72 13.39
CA LEU A 2 -17.59 13.46 12.85
C LEU A 2 -16.10 13.63 12.55
N SER A 3 -15.26 13.25 13.51
CA SER A 3 -13.83 13.04 13.23
C SER A 3 -13.76 11.96 12.15
N PRO A 4 -13.13 12.21 10.98
CA PRO A 4 -12.93 11.14 10.02
C PRO A 4 -12.07 10.11 10.75
N ALA A 5 -12.61 8.92 10.98
CA ALA A 5 -11.80 7.80 11.38
C ALA A 5 -10.64 7.72 10.36
N HIS A 6 -9.42 7.92 10.85
CA HIS A 6 -8.21 7.73 10.07
C HIS A 6 -8.16 6.25 9.69
N GLY A 7 -8.83 5.89 8.61
CA GLY A 7 -8.86 4.52 8.09
C GLY A 7 -7.51 4.15 7.50
N SER A 8 -7.19 2.86 7.46
CA SER A 8 -5.87 2.38 7.01
C SER A 8 -5.45 2.94 5.65
N LEU A 9 -6.39 3.14 4.71
CA LEU A 9 -6.05 3.64 3.38
C LEU A 9 -5.54 5.09 3.43
N TRP A 10 -6.05 5.90 4.36
CA TRP A 10 -5.51 7.25 4.59
C TRP A 10 -4.12 7.19 5.20
N ASP A 11 -3.89 6.28 6.16
CA ASP A 11 -2.57 6.06 6.75
C ASP A 11 -1.57 5.55 5.70
N LEU A 12 -1.98 4.61 4.85
CA LEU A 12 -1.21 4.10 3.71
C LEU A 12 -0.84 5.23 2.74
N GLN A 13 -1.80 6.06 2.36
CA GLN A 13 -1.56 7.19 1.44
C GLN A 13 -0.55 8.17 2.03
N LYS A 14 -0.68 8.53 3.30
CA LYS A 14 0.27 9.40 4.02
C LYS A 14 1.66 8.76 4.05
N MET A 15 1.73 7.48 4.37
CA MET A 15 2.97 6.73 4.47
C MET A 15 3.69 6.63 3.13
N ILE A 16 3.04 6.14 2.07
CA ILE A 16 3.62 6.09 0.72
C ILE A 16 4.06 7.48 0.28
N THR A 17 3.24 8.51 0.50
CA THR A 17 3.57 9.88 0.08
C THR A 17 4.85 10.37 0.73
N LYS A 18 5.00 10.17 2.04
CA LYS A 18 6.20 10.58 2.77
C LYS A 18 7.43 9.72 2.46
N VAL A 19 7.25 8.40 2.27
CA VAL A 19 8.37 7.49 1.96
C VAL A 19 8.91 7.70 0.53
N THR A 20 8.02 7.88 -0.45
CA THR A 20 8.39 7.97 -1.88
C THR A 20 8.58 9.40 -2.38
N GLY A 21 8.09 10.41 -1.65
CA GLY A 21 8.07 11.81 -2.10
C GLY A 21 7.08 12.07 -3.24
N LYS A 22 6.16 11.13 -3.53
CA LYS A 22 5.18 11.22 -4.62
C LYS A 22 3.78 11.07 -4.05
N SER A 23 2.81 11.83 -4.54
CA SER A 23 1.41 11.68 -4.12
C SER A 23 0.93 10.25 -4.37
N ALA A 24 0.64 9.52 -3.29
CA ALA A 24 0.23 8.11 -3.36
C ALA A 24 -1.02 7.92 -4.23
N LEU A 25 -1.99 8.82 -4.04
CA LEU A 25 -3.23 8.85 -4.80
C LEU A 25 -2.97 9.05 -6.30
N LEU A 26 -2.10 9.99 -6.66
CA LEU A 26 -1.88 10.32 -8.06
C LEU A 26 -0.99 9.30 -8.78
N TYR A 27 0.02 8.74 -8.12
CA TYR A 27 1.05 7.94 -8.77
C TYR A 27 0.83 6.43 -8.65
N TYR A 28 0.22 5.97 -7.56
CA TYR A 28 0.17 4.54 -7.25
C TYR A 28 -1.25 3.97 -7.17
N SER A 29 -2.29 4.76 -6.87
CA SER A 29 -3.66 4.24 -6.66
C SER A 29 -4.28 3.51 -7.87
N SER A 30 -3.75 3.70 -9.06
CA SER A 30 -4.21 3.08 -10.32
C SER A 30 -3.02 2.67 -11.19
N TYR A 31 -1.94 2.22 -10.55
CA TYR A 31 -0.71 1.83 -11.24
C TYR A 31 -0.72 0.34 -11.60
N GLY A 32 -0.27 0.01 -12.82
CA GLY A 32 -0.10 -1.36 -13.28
C GLY A 32 -1.35 -2.22 -13.11
N CYS A 33 -1.14 -3.51 -12.85
CA CYS A 33 -2.17 -4.51 -12.70
C CYS A 33 -2.64 -4.70 -11.26
N TYR A 34 -1.79 -4.45 -10.28
CA TYR A 34 -2.08 -4.72 -8.87
C TYR A 34 -2.38 -3.47 -8.06
N CYS A 35 -1.61 -2.39 -8.21
CA CYS A 35 -1.85 -1.21 -7.37
C CYS A 35 -3.27 -0.64 -7.56
N GLY A 36 -3.99 -0.45 -6.44
CA GLY A 36 -5.38 0.01 -6.42
C GLY A 36 -6.37 -1.10 -6.08
N TRP A 37 -7.54 -1.06 -6.72
CA TRP A 37 -8.57 -2.08 -6.53
C TRP A 37 -8.40 -3.25 -7.51
N GLY A 38 -8.51 -4.48 -6.99
CA GLY A 38 -8.44 -5.71 -7.76
C GLY A 38 -7.04 -6.31 -7.76
N GLY A 39 -6.57 -6.77 -8.92
CA GLY A 39 -5.27 -7.42 -9.07
C GLY A 39 -5.41 -8.77 -9.77
N LYS A 40 -4.77 -8.92 -10.94
CA LYS A 40 -4.69 -10.20 -11.66
C LYS A 40 -3.55 -10.18 -12.67
N GLY A 41 -3.16 -11.37 -13.11
CA GLY A 41 -2.16 -11.56 -14.15
C GLY A 41 -0.74 -11.24 -13.70
N GLN A 42 0.13 -10.90 -14.64
CA GLN A 42 1.52 -10.58 -14.33
C GLN A 42 1.70 -9.09 -13.96
N PRO A 43 2.46 -8.78 -12.90
CA PRO A 43 2.81 -7.40 -12.55
C PRO A 43 3.64 -6.77 -13.68
N LYS A 44 3.39 -5.49 -13.96
CA LYS A 44 4.03 -4.78 -15.09
C LYS A 44 5.49 -4.42 -14.86
N ASP A 45 5.89 -4.26 -13.60
CA ASP A 45 7.26 -4.00 -13.18
C ASP A 45 7.41 -4.31 -11.68
N ALA A 46 8.59 -3.99 -11.13
CA ALA A 46 8.87 -4.20 -9.71
C ALA A 46 8.01 -3.34 -8.76
N SER A 47 7.58 -2.15 -9.18
CA SER A 47 6.66 -1.32 -8.40
C SER A 47 5.26 -1.95 -8.33
N ASP A 48 4.77 -2.50 -9.44
CA ASP A 48 3.49 -3.23 -9.49
C ASP A 48 3.56 -4.55 -8.70
N ARG A 49 4.72 -5.23 -8.70
CA ARG A 49 4.96 -6.40 -7.85
C ARG A 49 4.89 -6.06 -6.35
N CYS A 50 5.31 -4.87 -5.93
CA CYS A 50 5.12 -4.42 -4.54
C CYS A 50 3.64 -4.41 -4.14
N CYS A 51 2.77 -3.95 -5.03
CA CYS A 51 1.33 -3.93 -4.80
C CYS A 51 0.73 -5.33 -4.78
N GLN A 52 1.21 -6.23 -5.63
CA GLN A 52 0.79 -7.64 -5.58
C GLN A 52 1.10 -8.28 -4.22
N LEU A 53 2.29 -8.03 -3.67
CA LEU A 53 2.68 -8.51 -2.35
C LEU A 53 1.83 -7.88 -1.24
N HIS A 54 1.48 -6.61 -1.38
CA HIS A 54 0.58 -5.91 -0.47
C HIS A 54 -0.83 -6.52 -0.48
N ASP A 55 -1.38 -6.82 -1.65
CA ASP A 55 -2.67 -7.51 -1.79
C ASP A 55 -2.62 -8.90 -1.14
N SER A 56 -1.54 -9.66 -1.32
CA SER A 56 -1.34 -10.94 -0.64
C SER A 56 -1.30 -10.78 0.89
N CYS A 57 -0.64 -9.73 1.40
CA CYS A 57 -0.59 -9.42 2.83
C CYS A 57 -2.00 -9.11 3.37
N TYR A 58 -2.75 -8.26 2.68
CA TYR A 58 -4.12 -7.91 3.04
C TYR A 58 -5.07 -9.11 3.00
N ASN A 59 -4.94 -9.97 1.98
CA ASN A 59 -5.75 -11.19 1.86
C ASN A 59 -5.45 -12.19 2.98
N SER A 60 -4.17 -12.34 3.37
CA SER A 60 -3.79 -13.16 4.53
C SER A 60 -4.44 -12.64 5.81
N LEU A 61 -4.45 -11.33 6.04
CA LEU A 61 -5.12 -10.73 7.21
C LEU A 61 -6.64 -10.92 7.17
N LEU A 62 -7.26 -10.81 6.00
CA LEU A 62 -8.69 -11.05 5.84
C LEU A 62 -9.09 -12.48 6.23
N ASN A 63 -8.24 -13.49 5.96
CA ASN A 63 -8.48 -14.87 6.41
C ASN A 63 -8.52 -15.01 7.94
N TYR A 64 -7.94 -14.06 8.67
CA TYR A 64 -8.01 -13.96 10.14
C TYR A 64 -9.04 -12.92 10.61
N HIS A 65 -10.06 -12.63 9.78
CA HIS A 65 -11.09 -11.62 10.05
C HIS A 65 -10.54 -10.21 10.33
N CYS A 66 -9.34 -9.91 9.85
CA CYS A 66 -8.72 -8.60 9.95
C CYS A 66 -8.85 -7.86 8.62
N ASN A 67 -9.84 -6.96 8.52
CA ASN A 67 -9.97 -6.10 7.34
C ASN A 67 -8.98 -4.93 7.42
N ALA A 68 -7.76 -5.17 6.92
CA ALA A 68 -6.68 -4.20 6.93
C ALA A 68 -7.11 -2.87 6.30
N LYS A 69 -7.89 -2.87 5.21
CA LYS A 69 -8.34 -1.65 4.48
C LYS A 69 -9.03 -0.62 5.38
N VAL A 70 -9.78 -1.06 6.40
CA VAL A 70 -10.49 -0.16 7.33
C VAL A 70 -9.85 -0.10 8.71
N LYS A 71 -8.85 -0.94 8.99
CA LYS A 71 -8.22 -1.01 10.30
C LYS A 71 -7.24 0.15 10.50
N GLY A 72 -7.63 1.14 11.30
CA GLY A 72 -6.71 2.18 11.76
C GLY A 72 -5.57 1.60 12.61
N TYR A 73 -4.38 2.18 12.49
CA TYR A 73 -3.18 1.77 13.23
C TYR A 73 -2.32 2.98 13.61
N ARG A 74 -1.31 2.75 14.47
CA ARG A 74 -0.37 3.79 14.89
C ARG A 74 1.02 3.48 14.35
N TYR A 75 1.71 4.50 13.87
CA TYR A 75 3.09 4.40 13.41
C TYR A 75 3.88 5.66 13.76
N GLY A 76 5.20 5.53 13.82
CA GLY A 76 6.15 6.62 13.97
C GLY A 76 7.15 6.66 12.83
N TRP A 77 8.14 7.54 12.95
CA TRP A 77 9.25 7.67 12.01
C TRP A 77 10.57 7.54 12.76
N HIS A 78 11.46 6.70 12.27
CA HIS A 78 12.80 6.51 12.80
C HIS A 78 13.80 6.53 11.64
N GLY A 79 14.76 7.46 11.65
CA GLY A 79 15.74 7.61 10.57
C GLY A 79 15.12 7.76 9.18
N GLY A 80 13.99 8.49 9.06
CA GLY A 80 13.28 8.67 7.78
C GLY A 80 12.51 7.44 7.28
N SER A 81 12.45 6.36 8.06
CA SER A 81 11.67 5.16 7.74
C SER A 81 10.46 5.03 8.69
N PRO A 82 9.30 4.57 8.19
CA PRO A 82 8.14 4.33 9.04
C PRO A 82 8.40 3.14 9.97
N SER A 83 7.88 3.21 11.19
CA SER A 83 7.97 2.16 12.21
C SER A 83 6.59 1.95 12.83
N CYS A 84 6.07 0.72 12.77
CA CYS A 84 4.77 0.39 13.31
C CYS A 84 4.81 0.33 14.84
N ARG A 85 3.84 0.97 15.49
CA ARG A 85 3.74 0.97 16.96
C ARG A 85 2.91 -0.22 17.43
N GLU A 86 3.00 -0.49 18.72
CA GLU A 86 2.14 -1.48 19.37
C GLU A 86 0.66 -1.10 19.28
N GLY A 87 -0.17 -2.15 19.28
CA GLY A 87 -1.61 -2.09 19.11
C GLY A 87 -2.17 -3.51 19.03
N SER A 88 -3.45 -3.64 18.68
CA SER A 88 -4.02 -4.97 18.44
C SER A 88 -3.25 -5.69 17.33
N TRP A 89 -3.24 -7.03 17.36
CA TRP A 89 -2.61 -7.86 16.32
C TRP A 89 -2.96 -7.36 14.90
N CYS A 90 -4.26 -7.17 14.64
CA CYS A 90 -4.75 -6.67 13.35
C CYS A 90 -4.21 -5.28 12.98
N ALA A 91 -4.09 -4.35 13.95
CA ALA A 91 -3.55 -3.01 13.69
C ALA A 91 -2.06 -3.05 13.36
N ARG A 92 -1.29 -3.84 14.14
CA ARG A 92 0.15 -3.99 13.95
C ARG A 92 0.46 -4.58 12.58
N PHE A 93 -0.19 -5.66 12.20
CA PHE A 93 0.07 -6.31 10.91
C PHE A 93 -0.47 -5.53 9.71
N SER A 94 -1.60 -4.81 9.85
CA SER A 94 -2.06 -3.87 8.81
C SER A 94 -1.00 -2.80 8.54
N CYS A 95 -0.43 -2.23 9.61
CA CYS A 95 0.68 -1.28 9.49
C CYS A 95 1.90 -1.89 8.82
N GLU A 96 2.29 -3.13 9.16
CA GLU A 96 3.46 -3.77 8.56
C GLU A 96 3.27 -4.09 7.07
N CYS A 97 2.05 -4.46 6.65
CA CYS A 97 1.73 -4.57 5.22
C CYS A 97 1.97 -3.23 4.50
N ASP A 98 1.44 -2.13 5.04
CA ASP A 98 1.54 -0.79 4.45
C ASP A 98 2.97 -0.24 4.46
N ARG A 99 3.69 -0.46 5.56
CA ARG A 99 5.12 -0.15 5.70
C ARG A 99 5.94 -0.89 4.65
N SER A 100 5.68 -2.19 4.48
CA SER A 100 6.38 -3.01 3.50
C SER A 100 6.13 -2.51 2.08
N LEU A 101 4.88 -2.15 1.75
CA LEU A 101 4.54 -1.55 0.46
C LEU A 101 5.29 -0.24 0.23
N ALA A 102 5.22 0.71 1.18
CA ALA A 102 5.86 2.01 1.04
C ALA A 102 7.38 1.90 0.82
N LEU A 103 8.05 1.04 1.60
CA LEU A 103 9.49 0.79 1.47
C LEU A 103 9.83 0.07 0.16
N CYS A 104 9.00 -0.89 -0.27
CA CYS A 104 9.17 -1.58 -1.54
C CYS A 104 9.07 -0.61 -2.73
N LEU A 105 8.08 0.29 -2.74
CA LEU A 105 7.90 1.30 -3.78
C LEU A 105 9.08 2.29 -3.84
N LYS A 106 9.64 2.69 -2.69
CA LYS A 106 10.84 3.54 -2.65
C LYS A 106 12.05 2.83 -3.26
N ARG A 107 12.29 1.58 -2.86
CA ARG A 107 13.41 0.76 -3.37
C ARG A 107 13.31 0.51 -4.87
N ASN A 108 12.10 0.32 -5.38
CA ASN A 108 11.82 0.07 -6.80
C ASN A 108 11.40 1.32 -7.57
N SER A 109 11.72 2.51 -7.07
CA SER A 109 11.37 3.77 -7.74
C SER A 109 12.00 3.92 -9.13
N TRP A 110 13.13 3.24 -9.38
CA TRP A 110 13.79 3.14 -10.68
C TRP A 110 12.97 2.39 -11.72
N SER A 111 12.14 1.42 -11.30
CA SER A 111 11.30 0.64 -12.21
C SER A 111 10.01 1.34 -12.58
N TYR A 112 9.71 2.49 -11.94
CA TYR A 112 8.46 3.21 -12.16
C TYR A 112 8.39 3.73 -13.60
N ASN A 113 7.34 3.34 -14.31
CA ASN A 113 7.05 3.74 -15.67
C ASN A 113 5.71 4.49 -15.75
N LYS A 114 5.76 5.74 -16.21
CA LYS A 114 4.57 6.60 -16.37
C LYS A 114 3.49 5.96 -17.26
N ARG A 115 3.85 5.06 -18.18
CA ARG A 115 2.90 4.34 -19.05
C ARG A 115 1.97 3.40 -18.29
N TYR A 116 2.35 2.95 -17.10
CA TYR A 116 1.54 2.10 -16.24
C TYR A 116 0.72 2.89 -15.23
N ARG A 117 0.81 4.22 -15.22
CA ARG A 117 -0.09 5.07 -14.45
C ARG A 117 -1.47 5.06 -15.13
N PHE A 118 -2.53 4.86 -14.36
CA PHE A 118 -3.90 4.69 -14.86
C PHE A 118 -4.04 3.50 -15.84
N TYR A 119 -3.28 2.43 -15.61
CA TYR A 119 -3.26 1.28 -16.50
C TYR A 119 -4.61 0.54 -16.50
N ARG A 120 -5.07 0.16 -17.69
CA ARG A 120 -6.37 -0.48 -17.87
C ARG A 120 -6.32 -1.92 -17.36
N LYS A 121 -6.94 -2.20 -16.21
CA LYS A 121 -6.98 -3.54 -15.58
C LYS A 121 -7.51 -4.66 -16.49
N LYS A 122 -8.32 -4.33 -17.51
CA LYS A 122 -8.76 -5.28 -18.55
C LYS A 122 -7.60 -5.86 -19.38
N GLN A 123 -6.46 -5.18 -19.46
CA GLN A 123 -5.27 -5.61 -20.19
C GLN A 123 -4.31 -6.47 -19.33
N CYS A 124 -4.65 -6.70 -18.07
CA CYS A 124 -3.89 -7.58 -17.19
C CYS A 124 -4.24 -9.03 -17.48
N ARG A 125 -3.21 -9.81 -17.79
CA ARG A 125 -3.26 -11.23 -18.16
C ARG A 125 -2.23 -11.98 -17.34
#